data_AF-A0A958JU01-F1
#
_entry.id   AF-A0A958JU01-F1
#
_cell.length_a   1.000
_cell.length_b   1.000
_cell.length_c   1.000
_cell.angle_alpha   90.00
_cell.angle_beta   90.00
_cell.angle_gamma   90.00
#
_symmetry.space_group_name_H-M   'P 1'
#
loop_
_entity.id
_entity.type
_entity.pdbx_description
1 polymer ?
#
loop_
_entity_poly.entity_id
_entity_poly.type
_entity_poly.pdbx_seq_one_letter_code
_entity_poly.pdbx_strand_id
1 'polypeptide(L)'
;MSNVQPIVPRAYHQEVDTSDKSDPRTLIFSLVSEKSRVLDIGCSVGILGKALEEKKGCEVIGIDRDPHAIEIAEQNITRAEVADISDPDVFQQFSQNPNFQQGFDHVLFSDVLENLEDPRKVLAAVKPLLREGGSILISVPNIAHASVRLALLQGHFDYAEEGVLDRAHRHYFTYDSLRKTIEKAGYVAVQTKRTYRNAADTEVAVEFDSFVTPELAAYVETLDEATTVHFVCELVSVDNARHQLLINNRLNDYEKLVRGVSEFKPKFDSDNIEFRVRSLESEFREFKKDMQDCLLFLNKRLNHVNLPSGELGEIGGGKMGLIQHLHQRLAQLEVRVERYTNAWPIRKLREVRKKVLRLP
;
A
#
# COMPACT_ATOMS: atom_id res chain seq x y z
N MET A 1 36.79 -13.99 17.15
CA MET A 1 35.56 -13.66 16.41
C MET A 1 35.05 -12.35 17.00
N SER A 2 35.28 -11.24 16.30
CA SER A 2 34.89 -9.91 16.76
C SER A 2 33.36 -9.80 16.75
N ASN A 3 32.76 -9.63 17.92
CA ASN A 3 31.38 -9.18 18.07
C ASN A 3 31.25 -7.81 17.42
N VAL A 4 30.76 -7.76 16.18
CA VAL A 4 30.23 -6.53 15.62
C VAL A 4 28.83 -6.41 16.20
N GLN A 5 28.65 -5.53 17.18
CA GLN A 5 27.32 -5.18 17.68
C GLN A 5 26.48 -4.65 16.51
N PRO A 6 25.18 -4.96 16.43
CA PRO A 6 24.32 -4.31 15.44
C PRO A 6 24.28 -2.82 15.77
N ILE A 7 24.91 -2.02 14.91
CA ILE A 7 24.83 -0.57 14.97
C ILE A 7 23.48 -0.21 14.38
N VAL A 8 22.55 0.28 15.21
CA VAL A 8 21.31 0.86 14.71
C VAL A 8 21.69 1.96 13.70
N PRO A 9 21.17 1.91 12.45
CA PRO A 9 21.56 2.89 11.44
C PRO A 9 21.29 4.32 11.90
N ARG A 10 22.19 5.24 11.53
CA ARG A 10 22.17 6.64 12.00
C ARG A 10 20.86 7.38 11.68
N ALA A 11 20.16 6.96 10.62
CA ALA A 11 18.84 7.47 10.23
C ALA A 11 17.79 7.28 11.34
N TYR A 12 17.83 6.17 12.08
CA TYR A 12 16.85 5.86 13.13
C TYR A 12 17.05 6.68 14.41
N HIS A 13 18.18 7.36 14.56
CA HIS A 13 18.42 8.29 15.68
C HIS A 13 17.95 9.71 15.39
N GLN A 14 17.56 10.03 14.15
CA GLN A 14 17.15 11.37 13.77
C GLN A 14 15.75 11.66 14.26
N GLU A 15 15.59 12.77 15.00
CA GLU A 15 14.30 13.28 15.45
C GLU A 15 13.31 13.43 14.30
N VAL A 16 12.03 13.17 14.57
CA VAL A 16 10.97 13.39 13.59
C VAL A 16 10.74 14.89 13.42
N ASP A 17 11.19 15.43 12.28
CA ASP A 17 10.73 16.73 11.81
C ASP A 17 9.29 16.60 11.33
N THR A 18 8.36 16.97 12.22
CA THR A 18 6.92 16.92 11.99
C THR A 18 6.42 17.83 10.85
N SER A 19 7.30 18.66 10.26
CA SER A 19 7.01 19.45 9.07
C SER A 19 7.47 18.81 7.77
N ASP A 20 8.42 17.86 7.83
CA ASP A 20 8.96 17.17 6.66
C ASP A 20 8.02 16.05 6.19
N LYS A 21 7.26 16.33 5.13
CA LYS A 21 6.33 15.36 4.53
C LYS A 21 7.00 14.32 3.65
N SER A 22 8.33 14.39 3.45
CA SER A 22 9.09 13.37 2.73
C SER A 22 9.45 12.18 3.62
N ASP A 23 9.34 12.33 4.94
CA ASP A 23 9.54 11.27 5.93
C ASP A 23 8.21 10.53 6.19
N PRO A 24 8.15 9.20 5.98
CA PRO A 24 6.93 8.43 6.28
C PRO A 24 6.53 8.49 7.76
N ARG A 25 7.49 8.64 8.69
CA ARG A 25 7.24 8.77 10.13
C ARG A 25 6.45 10.04 10.43
N THR A 26 6.69 11.12 9.70
CA THR A 26 5.91 12.37 9.81
C THR A 26 4.47 12.18 9.34
N LEU A 27 4.26 11.39 8.28
CA LEU A 27 2.92 11.06 7.83
C LEU A 27 2.19 10.18 8.86
N ILE A 28 2.84 9.16 9.43
CA ILE A 28 2.28 8.35 10.54
C ILE A 28 1.95 9.26 11.73
N PHE A 29 2.90 10.10 12.15
CA PHE A 29 2.68 11.07 13.23
C PHE A 29 1.42 11.89 12.97
N SER A 30 1.20 12.38 11.75
CA SER A 30 0.03 13.19 11.41
C SER A 30 -1.31 12.45 11.47
N LEU A 31 -1.30 11.11 11.41
CA LEU A 31 -2.49 10.25 11.45
C LEU A 31 -2.90 9.84 12.86
N VAL A 32 -1.93 9.72 13.78
CA VAL A 32 -2.20 9.37 15.17
C VAL A 32 -3.01 10.47 15.86
N SER A 33 -4.12 10.16 16.52
CA SER A 33 -4.86 11.16 17.30
C SER A 33 -4.11 11.58 18.58
N GLU A 34 -4.38 12.79 19.08
CA GLU A 34 -3.83 13.24 20.36
C GLU A 34 -4.30 12.37 21.52
N LYS A 35 -3.50 12.30 22.60
CA LYS A 35 -3.81 11.58 23.84
C LYS A 35 -4.23 10.12 23.64
N SER A 36 -3.73 9.52 22.58
CA SER A 36 -4.05 8.15 22.19
C SER A 36 -3.08 7.17 22.81
N ARG A 37 -3.52 5.93 22.95
CA ARG A 37 -2.68 4.81 23.37
C ARG A 37 -2.15 4.10 22.14
N VAL A 38 -0.83 4.04 22.02
CA VAL A 38 -0.14 3.64 20.79
C VAL A 38 0.82 2.49 21.08
N LEU A 39 0.71 1.42 20.28
CA LEU A 39 1.72 0.37 20.23
C LEU A 39 2.60 0.60 18.99
N ASP A 40 3.89 0.84 19.18
CA ASP A 40 4.84 1.00 18.10
C ASP A 40 5.62 -0.32 17.90
N ILE A 41 5.25 -1.09 16.87
CA ILE A 41 5.86 -2.39 16.59
C ILE A 41 7.03 -2.18 15.64
N GLY A 42 8.22 -2.64 16.04
CA GLY A 42 9.48 -2.30 15.38
C GLY A 42 9.89 -0.87 15.71
N CYS A 43 9.79 -0.47 16.99
CA CYS A 43 10.00 0.91 17.42
C CYS A 43 11.46 1.38 17.26
N SER A 44 12.41 0.47 16.99
CA SER A 44 13.84 0.75 16.96
C SER A 44 14.23 1.50 18.26
N VAL A 45 14.94 2.61 18.14
CA VAL A 45 15.37 3.45 19.27
C VAL A 45 14.30 4.44 19.77
N GLY A 46 13.03 4.27 19.38
CA GLY A 46 11.87 4.94 19.98
C GLY A 46 11.60 6.38 19.55
N ILE A 47 12.19 6.87 18.45
CA ILE A 47 12.10 8.28 18.05
C ILE A 47 10.69 8.72 17.64
N LEU A 48 9.96 7.89 16.90
CA LEU A 48 8.57 8.19 16.53
C LEU A 48 7.69 8.23 17.79
N GLY A 49 7.84 7.23 18.67
CA GLY A 49 7.17 7.20 19.96
C GLY A 49 7.45 8.45 20.81
N LYS A 50 8.72 8.89 20.89
CA LYS A 50 9.09 10.13 21.62
C LYS A 50 8.33 11.34 21.11
N ALA A 51 8.28 11.51 19.78
CA ALA A 51 7.53 12.62 19.18
C ALA A 51 6.03 12.55 19.51
N LEU A 52 5.43 11.35 19.55
CA LEU A 52 4.03 11.16 19.92
C LEU A 52 3.75 11.45 21.40
N GLU A 53 4.66 11.07 22.31
CA GLU A 53 4.54 11.41 23.73
C GLU A 53 4.66 12.93 23.94
N GLU A 54 5.73 13.55 23.43
CA GLU A 54 6.06 14.96 23.68
C GLU A 54 5.08 15.93 23.00
N LYS A 55 4.72 15.67 21.73
CA LYS A 55 3.95 16.62 20.90
C LYS A 55 2.45 16.32 20.88
N LYS A 56 2.04 15.08 21.17
CA LYS A 56 0.63 14.66 21.14
C LYS A 56 0.09 14.15 22.46
N GLY A 57 0.94 14.02 23.50
CA GLY A 57 0.54 13.50 24.80
C GLY A 57 0.04 12.05 24.74
N CYS A 58 0.54 11.27 23.78
CA CYS A 58 0.17 9.86 23.65
C CYS A 58 0.82 9.01 24.77
N GLU A 59 0.21 7.88 25.09
CA GLU A 59 0.84 6.81 25.87
C GLU A 59 1.43 5.81 24.88
N VAL A 60 2.75 5.73 24.78
CA VAL A 60 3.42 4.85 23.81
C VAL A 60 4.04 3.64 24.51
N ILE A 61 3.81 2.46 23.93
CA ILE A 61 4.58 1.25 24.21
C ILE A 61 5.32 0.89 22.92
N GLY A 62 6.65 0.93 22.97
CA GLY A 62 7.50 0.46 21.87
C GLY A 62 7.87 -1.01 22.05
N ILE A 63 7.88 -1.78 20.97
CA ILE A 63 8.47 -3.12 20.96
C ILE A 63 9.44 -3.28 19.79
N ASP A 64 10.55 -3.97 20.03
CA ASP A 64 11.54 -4.32 19.01
C ASP A 64 12.24 -5.62 19.41
N ARG A 65 12.73 -6.36 18.41
CA ARG A 65 13.46 -7.61 18.64
C ARG A 65 14.91 -7.38 19.06
N ASP A 66 15.47 -6.20 18.79
CA ASP A 66 16.85 -5.86 19.14
C ASP A 66 16.94 -5.29 20.57
N PRO A 67 17.54 -6.02 21.53
CA PRO A 67 17.68 -5.54 22.90
C PRO A 67 18.49 -4.24 23.02
N HIS A 68 19.44 -4.00 22.10
CA HIS A 68 20.24 -2.78 22.13
C HIS A 68 19.44 -1.55 21.68
N ALA A 69 18.59 -1.72 20.66
CA ALA A 69 17.67 -0.67 20.26
C ALA A 69 16.69 -0.31 21.39
N ILE A 70 16.20 -1.32 22.11
CA ILE A 70 15.31 -1.15 23.27
C ILE A 70 16.00 -0.42 24.42
N GLU A 71 17.26 -0.73 24.75
CA GLU A 71 18.03 -0.01 25.78
C GLU A 71 18.09 1.51 25.51
N ILE A 72 18.16 1.90 24.23
CA ILE A 72 18.13 3.30 23.82
C ILE A 72 16.70 3.84 23.80
N ALA A 73 15.72 3.04 23.36
CA ALA A 73 14.31 3.42 23.35
C ALA A 73 13.77 3.73 24.75
N GLU A 74 14.21 3.00 25.79
CA GLU A 74 13.89 3.27 27.19
C GLU A 74 14.32 4.67 27.67
N GLN A 75 15.24 5.33 26.95
CA GLN A 75 15.66 6.71 27.22
C GLN A 75 14.78 7.75 26.48
N ASN A 76 14.04 7.32 25.46
CA ASN A 76 13.28 8.17 24.55
C ASN A 76 11.77 8.09 24.77
N ILE A 77 11.24 6.95 25.21
CA ILE A 77 9.82 6.72 25.46
C ILE A 77 9.56 6.14 26.84
N THR A 78 8.36 6.38 27.36
CA THR A 78 7.96 5.94 28.70
C THR A 78 8.07 4.43 28.88
N ARG A 79 7.88 3.65 27.80
CA ARG A 79 7.96 2.20 27.85
C ARG A 79 8.43 1.58 26.54
N ALA A 80 9.44 0.73 26.64
CA ALA A 80 9.92 -0.11 25.56
C ALA A 80 10.11 -1.56 26.06
N GLU A 81 9.81 -2.56 25.25
CA GLU A 81 9.98 -3.98 25.60
C GLU A 81 10.63 -4.76 24.45
N VAL A 82 11.52 -5.70 24.80
CA VAL A 82 12.09 -6.63 23.82
C VAL A 82 11.04 -7.68 23.46
N ALA A 83 10.65 -7.74 22.18
CA ALA A 83 9.74 -8.76 21.66
C ALA A 83 9.97 -9.01 20.16
N ASP A 84 9.94 -10.28 19.76
CA ASP A 84 10.00 -10.68 18.34
C ASP A 84 8.62 -11.05 17.83
N ILE A 85 8.06 -10.22 16.95
CA ILE A 85 6.75 -10.47 16.32
C ILE A 85 6.72 -11.66 15.36
N SER A 86 7.89 -12.26 15.09
CA SER A 86 8.03 -13.51 14.34
C SER A 86 7.78 -14.74 15.23
N ASP A 87 7.85 -14.59 16.56
CA ASP A 87 7.50 -15.66 17.50
C ASP A 87 5.98 -15.89 17.46
N PRO A 88 5.52 -17.12 17.14
CA PRO A 88 4.09 -17.42 17.07
C PRO A 88 3.34 -17.20 18.39
N ASP A 89 4.03 -17.26 19.53
CA ASP A 89 3.41 -17.16 20.85
C ASP A 89 3.37 -15.71 21.40
N VAL A 90 4.08 -14.77 20.77
CA VAL A 90 4.24 -13.40 21.31
C VAL A 90 2.91 -12.65 21.46
N PHE A 91 1.99 -12.79 20.51
CA PHE A 91 0.67 -12.14 20.58
C PHE A 91 -0.21 -12.76 21.69
N GLN A 92 -0.02 -14.05 22.00
CA GLN A 92 -0.66 -14.68 23.14
C GLN A 92 -0.07 -14.15 24.46
N GLN A 93 1.25 -13.97 24.53
CA GLN A 93 1.91 -13.36 25.69
C GLN A 93 1.43 -11.91 25.90
N PHE A 94 1.31 -11.11 24.83
CA PHE A 94 0.71 -9.78 24.91
C PHE A 94 -0.72 -9.82 25.46
N SER A 95 -1.54 -10.77 25.03
CA SER A 95 -2.92 -10.91 25.55
C SER A 95 -2.98 -11.19 27.06
N GLN A 96 -1.91 -11.75 27.65
CA GLN A 96 -1.79 -12.01 29.08
C GLN A 96 -1.11 -10.85 29.84
N ASN A 97 -0.41 -9.95 29.15
CA ASN A 97 0.28 -8.82 29.74
C ASN A 97 -0.73 -7.72 30.10
N PRO A 98 -0.81 -7.27 31.37
CA PRO A 98 -1.74 -6.22 31.80
C PRO A 98 -1.65 -4.93 30.99
N ASN A 99 -0.47 -4.65 30.42
CA ASN A 99 -0.19 -3.43 29.66
C ASN A 99 -0.71 -3.49 28.23
N PHE A 100 -1.19 -4.65 27.76
CA PHE A 100 -1.78 -4.81 26.43
C PHE A 100 -3.30 -5.05 26.53
N GLN A 101 -3.81 -5.39 27.71
CA GLN A 101 -5.24 -5.69 27.94
C GLN A 101 -6.18 -4.51 27.71
N GLN A 102 -5.72 -3.27 27.88
CA GLN A 102 -6.54 -2.07 27.64
C GLN A 102 -6.72 -1.77 26.13
N GLY A 103 -6.04 -2.52 25.27
CA GLY A 103 -5.97 -2.29 23.83
C GLY A 103 -5.27 -0.97 23.46
N PHE A 104 -5.14 -0.74 22.16
CA PHE A 104 -4.52 0.45 21.58
C PHE A 104 -5.47 1.15 20.61
N ASP A 105 -5.45 2.48 20.61
CA ASP A 105 -6.18 3.29 19.63
C ASP A 105 -5.47 3.19 18.26
N HIS A 106 -4.14 3.13 18.28
CA HIS A 106 -3.31 2.90 17.09
C HIS A 106 -2.24 1.85 17.34
N VAL A 107 -2.03 0.96 16.37
CA VAL A 107 -0.84 0.09 16.29
C VAL A 107 -0.02 0.49 15.07
N LEU A 108 1.26 0.76 15.24
CA LEU A 108 2.15 1.25 14.19
C LEU A 108 3.02 0.11 13.67
N PHE A 109 3.25 0.10 12.36
CA PHE A 109 4.30 -0.68 11.70
C PHE A 109 5.03 0.26 10.72
N SER A 110 6.03 0.97 11.22
CA SER A 110 6.83 1.87 10.38
C SER A 110 7.99 1.09 9.74
N ASP A 111 7.87 0.76 8.46
CA ASP A 111 8.91 0.05 7.68
C ASP A 111 9.25 -1.33 8.27
N VAL A 112 8.19 -2.07 8.63
CA VAL A 112 8.27 -3.40 9.26
C VAL A 112 7.70 -4.51 8.37
N LEU A 113 6.60 -4.24 7.66
CA LEU A 113 5.80 -5.28 6.97
C LEU A 113 6.61 -6.06 5.93
N GLU A 114 7.48 -5.38 5.21
CA GLU A 114 8.38 -5.89 4.18
C GLU A 114 9.44 -6.84 4.73
N ASN A 115 9.74 -6.76 6.02
CA ASN A 115 10.71 -7.60 6.70
C ASN A 115 10.09 -8.89 7.30
N LEU A 116 8.76 -8.99 7.35
CA LEU A 116 8.04 -10.10 7.96
C LEU A 116 8.04 -11.35 7.08
N GLU A 117 7.97 -12.53 7.70
CA GLU A 117 7.79 -13.77 6.94
C GLU A 117 6.40 -13.83 6.29
N ASP A 118 5.34 -13.59 7.06
CA ASP A 118 3.97 -13.50 6.57
C ASP A 118 3.26 -12.27 7.16
N PRO A 119 3.30 -11.11 6.48
CA PRO A 119 2.69 -9.88 7.00
C PRO A 119 1.19 -10.04 7.26
N ARG A 120 0.49 -10.94 6.55
CA ARG A 120 -0.95 -11.15 6.73
C ARG A 120 -1.27 -11.79 8.08
N LYS A 121 -0.46 -12.77 8.49
CA LYS A 121 -0.63 -13.45 9.79
C LYS A 121 -0.40 -12.48 10.94
N VAL A 122 0.66 -11.68 10.85
CA VAL A 122 0.98 -10.65 11.85
C VAL A 122 -0.14 -9.61 11.95
N LEU A 123 -0.58 -9.05 10.81
CA LEU A 123 -1.70 -8.11 10.80
C LEU A 123 -2.98 -8.72 11.41
N ALA A 124 -3.31 -9.97 11.09
CA ALA A 124 -4.45 -10.66 11.68
C ALA A 124 -4.30 -10.89 13.21
N ALA A 125 -3.09 -11.17 13.68
CA ALA A 125 -2.78 -11.42 15.09
C ALA A 125 -2.80 -10.14 15.94
N VAL A 126 -2.61 -8.96 15.32
CA VAL A 126 -2.70 -7.64 16.00
C VAL A 126 -4.14 -7.27 16.33
N LYS A 127 -5.14 -7.80 15.61
CA LYS A 127 -6.55 -7.44 15.76
C LYS A 127 -7.06 -7.40 17.20
N PRO A 128 -6.77 -8.38 18.08
CA PRO A 128 -7.23 -8.36 19.47
C PRO A 128 -6.57 -7.30 20.34
N LEU A 129 -5.44 -6.73 19.91
CA LEU A 129 -4.76 -5.64 20.62
C LEU A 129 -5.39 -4.27 20.33
N LEU A 130 -6.24 -4.16 19.31
CA LEU A 130 -6.93 -2.90 19.01
C LEU A 130 -8.12 -2.68 19.93
N ARG A 131 -8.31 -1.43 20.35
CA ARG A 131 -9.58 -0.98 20.93
C ARG A 131 -10.67 -0.97 19.86
N GLU A 132 -11.91 -0.91 20.31
CA GLU A 132 -13.04 -0.68 19.40
C GLU A 132 -12.84 0.64 18.63
N GLY A 133 -12.91 0.57 17.31
CA GLY A 133 -12.69 1.72 16.42
C GLY A 133 -11.22 2.06 16.13
N GLY A 134 -10.26 1.40 16.80
CA GLY A 134 -8.83 1.57 16.60
C GLY A 134 -8.35 1.20 15.20
N SER A 135 -7.14 1.65 14.84
CA SER A 135 -6.56 1.45 13.52
C SER A 135 -5.11 0.96 13.57
N ILE A 136 -4.66 0.37 12.46
CA ILE A 136 -3.26 0.04 12.24
C ILE A 136 -2.69 1.09 11.29
N LEU A 137 -1.58 1.72 11.63
CA LEU A 137 -0.87 2.63 10.74
C LEU A 137 0.37 1.92 10.21
N ILE A 138 0.51 1.82 8.90
CA ILE A 138 1.66 1.18 8.27
C ILE A 138 2.41 2.16 7.38
N SER A 139 3.74 2.03 7.28
CA SER A 139 4.52 2.50 6.13
C SER A 139 5.20 1.34 5.44
N VAL A 140 5.24 1.38 4.10
CA VAL A 140 6.00 0.41 3.30
C VAL A 140 6.64 1.09 2.09
N PRO A 141 7.84 0.66 1.69
CA PRO A 141 8.48 1.14 0.47
C PRO A 141 7.75 0.65 -0.79
N ASN A 142 7.82 1.45 -1.85
CA ASN A 142 7.20 1.18 -3.15
C ASN A 142 8.22 0.71 -4.19
N ILE A 143 8.19 -0.57 -4.55
CA ILE A 143 9.06 -1.14 -5.60
C ILE A 143 8.75 -0.60 -6.99
N ALA A 144 7.59 0.05 -7.16
CA ALA A 144 7.16 0.61 -8.44
C ALA A 144 7.73 2.02 -8.68
N HIS A 145 8.63 2.52 -7.84
CA HIS A 145 9.28 3.82 -8.02
C HIS A 145 10.07 3.90 -9.34
N ALA A 146 10.18 5.08 -9.94
CA ALA A 146 10.83 5.31 -11.22
C ALA A 146 12.30 4.86 -11.23
N SER A 147 13.04 5.12 -10.15
CA SER A 147 14.45 4.71 -10.08
C SER A 147 14.63 3.19 -10.20
N VAL A 148 13.78 2.39 -9.54
CA VAL A 148 13.77 0.93 -9.66
C VAL A 148 13.38 0.51 -11.09
N ARG A 149 12.36 1.14 -11.68
CA ARG A 149 11.94 0.83 -13.05
C ARG A 149 13.05 1.10 -14.07
N LEU A 150 13.76 2.23 -13.93
CA LEU A 150 14.86 2.61 -14.81
C LEU A 150 16.06 1.68 -14.61
N ALA A 151 16.43 1.37 -13.36
CA ALA A 151 17.47 0.39 -13.07
C ALA A 151 17.16 -0.97 -13.69
N LEU A 152 15.91 -1.45 -13.56
CA LEU A 152 15.47 -2.71 -14.18
C LEU A 152 15.53 -2.69 -15.71
N LEU A 153 15.19 -1.56 -16.35
CA LEU A 153 15.35 -1.39 -17.79
C LEU A 153 16.82 -1.54 -18.19
N GLN A 154 17.75 -1.04 -17.37
CA GLN A 154 19.20 -1.19 -17.56
C GLN A 154 19.72 -2.59 -17.21
N GLY A 155 18.87 -3.47 -16.68
CA GLY A 155 19.26 -4.82 -16.26
C GLY A 155 19.87 -4.87 -14.85
N HIS A 156 19.69 -3.82 -14.05
CA HIS A 156 20.19 -3.73 -12.68
C HIS A 156 19.07 -3.97 -11.66
N PHE A 157 19.39 -4.74 -10.62
CA PHE A 157 18.54 -4.93 -9.43
C PHE A 157 19.46 -5.15 -8.22
N ASP A 158 20.20 -4.10 -7.88
CA ASP A 158 21.24 -4.16 -6.87
C ASP A 158 20.67 -3.82 -5.49
N TYR A 159 20.82 -4.77 -4.56
CA TYR A 159 20.40 -4.58 -3.18
C TYR A 159 21.29 -3.55 -2.46
N ALA A 160 20.65 -2.65 -1.72
CA ALA A 160 21.31 -1.63 -0.92
C ALA A 160 21.36 -2.03 0.57
N GLU A 161 22.05 -1.22 1.38
CA GLU A 161 22.04 -1.35 2.86
C GLU A 161 20.80 -0.69 3.50
N GLU A 162 20.12 0.20 2.76
CA GLU A 162 18.92 0.92 3.20
C GLU A 162 18.06 1.29 1.98
N GLY A 163 16.81 1.71 2.21
CA GLY A 163 15.92 2.23 1.17
C GLY A 163 15.02 1.18 0.50
N VAL A 164 14.49 1.50 -0.68
CA VAL A 164 13.48 0.67 -1.39
C VAL A 164 14.02 -0.73 -1.69
N LEU A 165 15.31 -0.84 -2.03
CA LEU A 165 15.99 -2.11 -2.33
C LEU A 165 16.88 -2.59 -1.16
N ASP A 166 16.55 -2.26 0.08
CA ASP A 166 17.24 -2.81 1.25
C ASP A 166 17.30 -4.35 1.17
N ARG A 167 18.49 -4.90 1.39
CA ARG A 167 18.76 -6.35 1.40
C ARG A 167 18.02 -7.11 2.49
N ALA A 168 17.58 -6.44 3.55
CA ALA A 168 16.81 -7.05 4.64
C ALA A 168 15.37 -7.34 4.23
N HIS A 169 14.84 -6.64 3.20
CA HIS A 169 13.47 -6.79 2.74
C HIS A 169 13.20 -8.20 2.19
N ARG A 170 12.14 -8.83 2.69
CA ARG A 170 11.63 -10.12 2.22
C ARG A 170 10.52 -9.95 1.20
N HIS A 171 9.76 -8.86 1.29
CA HIS A 171 8.67 -8.53 0.39
C HIS A 171 8.89 -7.17 -0.25
N TYR A 172 8.46 -7.05 -1.50
CA TYR A 172 8.45 -5.79 -2.24
C TYR A 172 7.03 -5.47 -2.64
N PHE A 173 6.57 -4.26 -2.32
CA PHE A 173 5.18 -3.87 -2.52
C PHE A 173 5.03 -2.85 -3.64
N THR A 174 4.15 -3.14 -4.59
CA THR A 174 3.37 -2.13 -5.32
C THR A 174 2.11 -1.78 -4.51
N TYR A 175 1.47 -0.65 -4.79
CA TYR A 175 0.20 -0.30 -4.13
C TYR A 175 -0.86 -1.41 -4.25
N ASP A 176 -1.01 -2.03 -5.43
CA ASP A 176 -1.98 -3.12 -5.62
C ASP A 176 -1.64 -4.36 -4.78
N SER A 177 -0.37 -4.76 -4.76
CA SER A 177 0.07 -5.92 -3.96
C SER A 177 -0.07 -5.67 -2.45
N LEU A 178 0.19 -4.44 -1.99
CA LEU A 178 -0.02 -4.01 -0.61
C LEU A 178 -1.50 -4.11 -0.24
N ARG A 179 -2.37 -3.50 -1.07
CA ARG A 179 -3.82 -3.54 -0.89
C ARG A 179 -4.34 -4.98 -0.81
N LYS A 180 -3.96 -5.84 -1.75
CA LYS A 180 -4.33 -7.27 -1.75
C LYS A 180 -3.86 -8.00 -0.48
N THR A 181 -2.69 -7.63 0.05
CA THR A 181 -2.14 -8.20 1.29
C THR A 181 -2.96 -7.78 2.51
N ILE A 182 -3.26 -6.48 2.64
CA ILE A 182 -4.10 -5.90 3.69
C ILE A 182 -5.50 -6.52 3.71
N GLU A 183 -6.13 -6.64 2.53
CA GLU A 183 -7.48 -7.19 2.40
C GLU A 183 -7.54 -8.66 2.82
N LYS A 184 -6.52 -9.45 2.43
CA LYS A 184 -6.40 -10.86 2.85
C LYS A 184 -6.18 -11.00 4.36
N ALA A 185 -5.60 -9.98 5.01
CA ALA A 185 -5.46 -9.93 6.47
C ALA A 185 -6.76 -9.51 7.18
N GLY A 186 -7.83 -9.17 6.45
CA GLY A 186 -9.12 -8.76 7.03
C GLY A 186 -9.22 -7.26 7.32
N TYR A 187 -8.38 -6.45 6.69
CA TYR A 187 -8.33 -5.00 6.86
C TYR A 187 -8.64 -4.25 5.57
N VAL A 188 -8.84 -2.93 5.69
CA VAL A 188 -9.00 -2.00 4.59
C VAL A 188 -8.28 -0.70 4.91
N ALA A 189 -7.59 -0.14 3.91
CA ALA A 189 -7.04 1.20 4.01
C ALA A 189 -8.17 2.25 3.91
N VAL A 190 -8.36 3.04 4.96
CA VAL A 190 -9.32 4.15 5.02
C VAL A 190 -8.69 5.48 4.61
N GLN A 191 -7.38 5.59 4.80
CA GLN A 191 -6.57 6.70 4.33
C GLN A 191 -5.24 6.17 3.80
N THR A 192 -4.75 6.76 2.70
CA THR A 192 -3.43 6.47 2.12
C THR A 192 -2.75 7.79 1.81
N LYS A 193 -1.62 8.04 2.47
CA LYS A 193 -0.69 9.12 2.19
C LYS A 193 0.54 8.56 1.49
N ARG A 194 1.33 9.44 0.88
CA ARG A 194 2.50 9.09 0.06
C ARG A 194 3.63 10.05 0.37
N THR A 195 4.84 9.53 0.44
CA THR A 195 6.06 10.35 0.35
C THR A 195 6.56 10.33 -1.09
N TYR A 196 7.16 11.44 -1.51
CA TYR A 196 7.59 11.60 -2.90
C TYR A 196 9.08 11.94 -2.99
N ARG A 197 9.76 11.36 -3.98
CA ARG A 197 11.10 11.75 -4.42
C ARG A 197 11.18 11.59 -5.94
N ASN A 198 12.10 12.30 -6.57
CA ASN A 198 12.40 12.07 -7.99
C ASN A 198 13.32 10.85 -8.13
N ALA A 199 13.38 10.26 -9.32
CA ALA A 199 14.23 9.11 -9.60
C ALA A 199 15.72 9.36 -9.25
N ALA A 200 16.20 10.58 -9.52
CA ALA A 200 17.58 10.99 -9.25
C ALA A 200 17.90 11.18 -7.75
N ASP A 201 16.88 11.31 -6.90
CA ASP A 201 17.02 11.65 -5.48
C ASP A 201 16.83 10.41 -4.57
N THR A 202 17.05 9.21 -5.12
CA THR A 202 16.98 7.95 -4.37
C THR A 202 18.33 7.24 -4.34
N GLU A 203 18.46 6.32 -3.39
CA GLU A 203 19.61 5.43 -3.20
C GLU A 203 19.83 4.45 -4.36
N VAL A 204 18.81 4.26 -5.22
CA VAL A 204 18.91 3.41 -6.41
C VAL A 204 19.65 4.18 -7.50
N ALA A 205 20.86 3.73 -7.82
CA ALA A 205 21.67 4.32 -8.87
C ALA A 205 21.02 4.09 -10.25
N VAL A 206 20.82 5.18 -11.00
CA VAL A 206 20.37 5.14 -12.39
C VAL A 206 21.39 5.92 -13.23
N GLU A 207 21.97 5.25 -14.22
CA GLU A 207 22.86 5.91 -15.17
C GLU A 207 22.04 6.46 -16.34
N PHE A 208 22.13 7.74 -16.63
CA PHE A 208 21.45 8.31 -17.80
C PHE A 208 22.39 8.25 -19.01
N ASP A 209 22.14 7.29 -19.90
CA ASP A 209 23.01 6.96 -21.04
C ASP A 209 22.23 6.77 -22.36
N SER A 210 22.86 6.18 -23.39
CA SER A 210 22.20 5.97 -24.69
C SER A 210 20.99 5.04 -24.65
N PHE A 211 20.88 4.18 -23.62
CA PHE A 211 19.77 3.25 -23.46
C PHE A 211 18.65 3.89 -22.63
N VAL A 212 18.98 4.51 -21.49
CA VAL A 212 18.03 5.34 -20.72
C VAL A 212 18.10 6.78 -21.18
N THR A 213 17.40 7.07 -22.28
CA THR A 213 17.35 8.45 -22.81
C THR A 213 16.50 9.35 -21.90
N PRO A 214 16.72 10.68 -21.93
CA PRO A 214 15.88 11.64 -21.19
C PRO A 214 14.39 11.51 -21.50
N GLU A 215 14.01 11.17 -22.73
CA GLU A 215 12.61 10.96 -23.13
C GLU A 215 12.01 9.72 -22.48
N LEU A 216 12.78 8.63 -22.38
CA LEU A 216 12.36 7.41 -21.70
C LEU A 216 12.22 7.64 -20.20
N ALA A 217 13.19 8.32 -19.57
CA ALA A 217 13.13 8.69 -18.16
C ALA A 217 11.89 9.55 -17.88
N ALA A 218 11.67 10.60 -18.68
CA ALA A 218 10.48 11.45 -18.57
C ALA A 218 9.18 10.64 -18.75
N TYR A 219 9.15 9.67 -19.65
CA TYR A 219 7.99 8.78 -19.79
C TYR A 219 7.76 7.92 -18.54
N VAL A 220 8.80 7.30 -18.00
CA VAL A 220 8.71 6.47 -16.78
C VAL A 220 8.21 7.29 -15.58
N GLU A 221 8.61 8.55 -15.47
CA GLU A 221 8.13 9.48 -14.45
C GLU A 221 6.64 9.83 -14.58
N THR A 222 6.03 9.66 -15.77
CA THR A 222 4.58 9.88 -15.95
C THR A 222 3.72 8.70 -15.48
N LEU A 223 4.32 7.55 -15.23
CA LEU A 223 3.60 6.35 -14.85
C LEU A 223 3.11 6.43 -13.40
N ASP A 224 2.06 5.67 -13.08
CA ASP A 224 1.49 5.67 -11.73
C ASP A 224 2.53 5.29 -10.67
N GLU A 225 2.49 6.01 -9.56
CA GLU A 225 3.37 5.86 -8.39
C GLU A 225 4.88 5.99 -8.71
N ALA A 226 5.24 6.56 -9.87
CA ALA A 226 6.63 6.69 -10.31
C ALA A 226 7.48 7.58 -9.37
N THR A 227 6.87 8.59 -8.74
CA THR A 227 7.55 9.46 -7.77
C THR A 227 7.25 9.08 -6.32
N THR A 228 6.43 8.05 -6.08
CA THR A 228 6.05 7.65 -4.73
C THR A 228 7.07 6.67 -4.18
N VAL A 229 7.71 7.02 -3.06
CA VAL A 229 8.73 6.18 -2.43
C VAL A 229 8.12 5.30 -1.34
N HIS A 230 7.23 5.86 -0.51
CA HIS A 230 6.53 5.11 0.53
C HIS A 230 5.02 5.31 0.45
N PHE A 231 4.29 4.25 0.74
CA PHE A 231 2.87 4.32 1.07
C PHE A 231 2.72 4.36 2.58
N VAL A 232 1.88 5.27 3.08
CA VAL A 232 1.49 5.31 4.49
C VAL A 232 -0.03 5.12 4.57
N CYS A 233 -0.48 4.02 5.18
CA CYS A 233 -1.88 3.64 5.20
C CYS A 233 -2.43 3.55 6.62
N GLU A 234 -3.63 4.11 6.83
CA GLU A 234 -4.44 3.81 8.00
C GLU A 234 -5.39 2.65 7.66
N LEU A 235 -5.28 1.57 8.41
CA LEU A 235 -6.02 0.33 8.21
C LEU A 235 -7.04 0.14 9.33
N VAL A 236 -8.24 -0.30 8.96
CA VAL A 236 -9.29 -0.63 9.92
C VAL A 236 -9.79 -2.04 9.66
N SER A 237 -10.18 -2.73 10.73
CA SER A 237 -10.74 -4.08 10.63
C SER A 237 -12.07 -4.04 9.87
N VAL A 238 -12.31 -5.04 9.01
CA VAL A 238 -13.56 -5.22 8.27
C VAL A 238 -14.61 -5.87 9.20
N ASP A 239 -14.96 -5.20 10.29
CA ASP A 239 -16.00 -5.62 11.22
C ASP A 239 -17.19 -4.66 11.11
N ASN A 240 -18.26 -5.16 10.48
CA ASN A 240 -19.63 -4.68 10.22
C ASN A 240 -20.06 -3.19 10.24
N ALA A 241 -19.30 -2.21 10.73
CA ALA A 241 -19.67 -0.78 10.74
C ALA A 241 -18.92 0.09 9.69
N ARG A 242 -17.79 -0.38 9.13
CA ARG A 242 -16.98 0.41 8.15
C ARG A 242 -17.03 -0.08 6.69
N HIS A 243 -17.95 -0.99 6.36
CA HIS A 243 -18.13 -1.52 4.99
C HIS A 243 -18.50 -0.45 3.95
N GLN A 244 -19.17 0.65 4.34
CA GLN A 244 -19.48 1.73 3.41
C GLN A 244 -18.22 2.47 2.94
N LEU A 245 -17.23 2.66 3.82
CA LEU A 245 -15.97 3.30 3.47
C LEU A 245 -15.15 2.42 2.50
N LEU A 246 -15.16 1.10 2.73
CA LEU A 246 -14.59 0.10 1.83
C LEU A 246 -15.21 0.19 0.42
N ILE A 247 -16.53 0.33 0.34
CA ILE A 247 -17.25 0.42 -0.94
C ILE A 247 -16.94 1.74 -1.66
N ASN A 248 -16.91 2.86 -0.93
CA ASN A 248 -16.62 4.17 -1.50
C ASN A 248 -15.16 4.31 -1.96
N ASN A 249 -14.19 3.82 -1.18
CA ASN A 249 -12.78 3.81 -1.59
C ASN A 249 -12.57 2.95 -2.84
N ARG A 250 -13.22 1.78 -2.90
CA ARG A 250 -13.20 0.93 -4.10
C ARG A 250 -13.77 1.65 -5.31
N LEU A 251 -14.95 2.27 -5.19
CA LEU A 251 -15.57 3.02 -6.28
C LEU A 251 -14.65 4.14 -6.82
N ASN A 252 -13.98 4.87 -5.92
CA ASN A 252 -13.08 5.96 -6.29
C ASN A 252 -11.82 5.48 -7.01
N ASP A 253 -11.19 4.40 -6.54
CA ASP A 253 -10.02 3.81 -7.20
C ASP A 253 -10.38 3.27 -8.60
N TYR A 254 -11.59 2.71 -8.75
CA TYR A 254 -12.10 2.28 -10.04
C TYR A 254 -12.38 3.45 -10.99
N GLU A 255 -12.92 4.57 -10.50
CA GLU A 255 -13.13 5.77 -11.33
C GLU A 255 -11.80 6.32 -11.88
N LYS A 256 -10.73 6.31 -11.08
CA LYS A 256 -9.39 6.72 -11.52
C LYS A 256 -8.84 5.80 -12.63
N LEU A 257 -8.95 4.48 -12.45
CA LEU A 257 -8.50 3.51 -13.46
C LEU A 257 -9.23 3.71 -14.80
N VAL A 258 -10.56 3.87 -14.75
CA VAL A 258 -11.39 4.10 -15.94
C VAL A 258 -11.03 5.41 -16.63
N ARG A 259 -10.73 6.46 -15.85
CA ARG A 259 -10.29 7.74 -16.37
C ARG A 259 -8.94 7.62 -17.08
N GLY A 260 -7.96 6.96 -16.47
CA GLY A 260 -6.63 6.72 -17.06
C GLY A 260 -6.70 5.97 -18.39
N VAL A 261 -7.53 4.92 -18.46
CA VAL A 261 -7.79 4.19 -19.71
C VAL A 261 -8.45 5.09 -20.77
N SER A 262 -9.35 5.98 -20.36
CA SER A 262 -10.07 6.87 -21.29
C SER A 262 -9.25 8.06 -21.80
N GLU A 263 -8.22 8.47 -21.06
CA GLU A 263 -7.34 9.60 -21.40
C GLU A 263 -6.04 9.15 -22.11
N PHE A 264 -5.78 7.84 -22.15
CA PHE A 264 -4.63 7.26 -22.81
C PHE A 264 -4.59 7.57 -24.32
N LYS A 265 -3.63 8.39 -24.75
CA LYS A 265 -3.31 8.64 -26.15
C LYS A 265 -2.02 7.91 -26.51
N PRO A 266 -2.07 6.81 -27.28
CA PRO A 266 -0.85 6.14 -27.68
C PRO A 266 -0.05 7.02 -28.64
N LYS A 267 1.20 7.28 -28.27
CA LYS A 267 2.29 7.40 -29.25
C LYS A 267 2.99 6.03 -29.30
N PHE A 268 3.57 5.67 -30.43
CA PHE A 268 4.48 4.52 -30.69
C PHE A 268 3.95 3.31 -31.48
N ASP A 269 4.96 2.61 -32.04
CA ASP A 269 5.04 1.86 -33.30
C ASP A 269 4.42 0.45 -33.27
N SER A 270 4.13 -0.08 -34.46
CA SER A 270 3.14 -1.12 -34.76
C SER A 270 3.37 -2.51 -34.15
N ASP A 271 4.62 -2.92 -33.90
CA ASP A 271 4.93 -4.26 -33.35
C ASP A 271 4.65 -4.37 -31.83
N ASN A 272 4.67 -3.24 -31.12
CA ASN A 272 4.43 -3.20 -29.66
C ASN A 272 2.93 -3.20 -29.32
N ILE A 273 2.07 -2.95 -30.31
CA ILE A 273 0.62 -2.82 -30.13
C ILE A 273 -0.02 -4.18 -29.81
N GLU A 274 0.40 -5.26 -30.48
CA GLU A 274 -0.21 -6.58 -30.27
C GLU A 274 0.09 -7.12 -28.87
N PHE A 275 1.33 -6.94 -28.40
CA PHE A 275 1.72 -7.31 -27.03
C PHE A 275 0.95 -6.48 -25.99
N ARG A 276 0.83 -5.16 -26.19
CA ARG A 276 0.09 -4.30 -25.25
C ARG A 276 -1.41 -4.59 -25.23
N VAL A 277 -2.02 -4.90 -26.38
CA VAL A 277 -3.43 -5.32 -26.45
C VAL A 277 -3.63 -6.62 -25.66
N ARG A 278 -2.74 -7.61 -25.81
CA ARG A 278 -2.82 -8.86 -25.02
C ARG A 278 -2.61 -8.63 -23.52
N SER A 279 -1.71 -7.72 -23.12
CA SER A 279 -1.54 -7.29 -21.72
C SER A 279 -2.81 -6.67 -21.17
N LEU A 280 -3.40 -5.71 -21.89
CA LEU A 280 -4.64 -5.03 -21.50
C LEU A 280 -5.82 -6.01 -21.40
N GLU A 281 -5.93 -6.98 -22.32
CA GLU A 281 -6.94 -8.04 -22.25
C GLU A 281 -6.74 -8.93 -21.01
N SER A 282 -5.49 -9.18 -20.60
CA SER A 282 -5.18 -9.95 -19.40
C SER A 282 -5.50 -9.17 -18.12
N GLU A 283 -5.05 -7.92 -18.03
CA GLU A 283 -5.40 -6.99 -16.95
C GLU A 283 -6.92 -6.85 -16.81
N PHE A 284 -7.66 -6.81 -17.94
CA PHE A 284 -9.11 -6.74 -17.93
C PHE A 284 -9.80 -8.05 -17.49
N ARG A 285 -9.26 -9.21 -17.85
CA ARG A 285 -9.76 -10.50 -17.36
C ARG A 285 -9.56 -10.64 -15.84
N GLU A 286 -8.41 -10.23 -15.34
CA GLU A 286 -8.11 -10.22 -13.91
C GLU A 286 -9.04 -9.23 -13.18
N PHE A 287 -9.25 -8.04 -13.75
CA PHE A 287 -10.24 -7.07 -13.27
C PHE A 287 -11.66 -7.64 -13.21
N LYS A 288 -12.11 -8.34 -14.26
CA LYS A 288 -13.46 -8.95 -14.28
C LYS A 288 -13.61 -10.01 -13.19
N LYS A 289 -12.56 -10.80 -12.97
CA LYS A 289 -12.52 -11.82 -11.92
C LYS A 289 -12.53 -11.19 -10.53
N ASP A 290 -11.68 -10.19 -10.27
CA ASP A 290 -11.65 -9.47 -9.00
C ASP A 290 -13.01 -8.82 -8.71
N MET A 291 -13.66 -8.21 -9.71
CA MET A 291 -15.00 -7.64 -9.56
C MET A 291 -16.07 -8.69 -9.28
N GLN A 292 -16.01 -9.84 -9.93
CA GLN A 292 -16.91 -10.96 -9.65
C GLN A 292 -16.69 -11.52 -8.25
N ASP A 293 -15.44 -11.63 -7.79
CA ASP A 293 -15.10 -12.06 -6.44
C ASP A 293 -15.55 -11.04 -5.39
N CYS A 294 -15.44 -9.74 -5.69
CA CYS A 294 -15.99 -8.66 -4.87
C CYS A 294 -17.53 -8.75 -4.77
N LEU A 295 -18.21 -8.91 -5.90
CA LEU A 295 -19.66 -9.04 -5.95
C LEU A 295 -20.13 -10.33 -5.27
N LEU A 296 -19.39 -11.43 -5.40
CA LEU A 296 -19.66 -12.70 -4.73
C LEU A 296 -19.44 -12.60 -3.23
N PHE A 297 -18.37 -11.93 -2.79
CA PHE A 297 -18.08 -11.62 -1.40
C PHE A 297 -19.19 -10.76 -0.78
N LEU A 298 -19.59 -9.69 -1.48
CA LEU A 298 -20.71 -8.83 -1.11
C LEU A 298 -22.01 -9.63 -1.03
N ASN A 299 -22.35 -10.43 -2.05
CA ASN A 299 -23.58 -11.23 -2.07
C ASN A 299 -23.63 -12.29 -0.96
N LYS A 300 -22.51 -12.98 -0.67
CA LYS A 300 -22.44 -13.99 0.39
C LYS A 300 -22.56 -13.39 1.79
N ARG A 301 -21.92 -12.25 2.06
CA ARG A 301 -21.92 -11.63 3.40
C ARG A 301 -23.10 -10.71 3.65
N LEU A 302 -23.61 -9.98 2.66
CA LEU A 302 -24.77 -9.11 2.82
C LEU A 302 -26.03 -9.90 3.19
N ASN A 303 -26.10 -11.22 2.93
CA ASN A 303 -27.21 -12.07 3.39
C ASN A 303 -27.25 -12.25 4.92
N HIS A 304 -26.18 -11.91 5.64
CA HIS A 304 -26.06 -12.07 7.09
C HIS A 304 -25.95 -10.74 7.86
N VAL A 305 -26.06 -9.59 7.20
CA VAL A 305 -25.90 -8.26 7.81
C VAL A 305 -27.21 -7.48 7.69
N ASN A 306 -27.74 -7.00 8.83
CA ASN A 306 -28.92 -6.15 8.90
C ASN A 306 -28.47 -4.68 8.77
N LEU A 307 -28.66 -4.08 7.59
CA LEU A 307 -28.28 -2.69 7.32
C LEU A 307 -29.50 -1.78 7.59
N PRO A 308 -29.44 -0.81 8.54
CA PRO A 308 -30.53 0.14 8.76
C PRO A 308 -30.74 1.01 7.52
N SER A 309 -32.00 1.24 7.17
CA SER A 309 -32.44 1.95 5.96
C SER A 309 -32.03 3.43 5.89
N GLY A 310 -31.50 4.01 6.97
CA GLY A 310 -31.18 5.44 7.09
C GLY A 310 -29.74 5.85 6.76
N GLU A 311 -28.78 4.91 6.68
CA GLU A 311 -27.35 5.26 6.55
C GLU A 311 -26.81 5.22 5.10
N LEU A 312 -27.64 4.91 4.10
CA LEU A 312 -27.23 4.76 2.69
C LEU A 312 -27.48 6.04 1.86
N GLY A 313 -26.93 7.18 2.29
CA GLY A 313 -27.09 8.47 1.59
C GLY A 313 -27.02 8.40 0.05
N GLU A 314 -27.85 9.23 -0.59
CA GLU A 314 -28.09 9.46 -2.04
C GLU A 314 -28.32 8.24 -2.97
N ILE A 315 -27.93 7.01 -2.63
CA ILE A 315 -28.25 5.81 -3.40
C ILE A 315 -29.54 5.21 -2.81
N GLY A 316 -30.68 5.71 -3.30
CA GLY A 316 -32.00 5.19 -2.89
C GLY A 316 -32.12 3.68 -3.05
N GLY A 317 -32.74 3.00 -2.08
CA GLY A 317 -33.12 1.58 -2.19
C GLY A 317 -32.37 0.59 -1.29
N GLY A 318 -31.57 1.05 -0.31
CA GLY A 318 -30.95 0.15 0.65
C GLY A 318 -29.90 -0.79 0.02
N LYS A 319 -29.71 -1.98 0.62
CA LYS A 319 -28.83 -3.05 0.10
C LYS A 319 -29.08 -3.40 -1.37
N MET A 320 -30.35 -3.46 -1.79
CA MET A 320 -30.74 -3.77 -3.17
C MET A 320 -30.39 -2.64 -4.14
N GLY A 321 -30.57 -1.38 -3.72
CA GLY A 321 -30.19 -0.20 -4.51
C GLY A 321 -28.69 -0.14 -4.80
N LEU A 322 -27.85 -0.43 -3.80
CA LEU A 322 -26.39 -0.45 -3.96
C LEU A 322 -25.92 -1.58 -4.89
N ILE A 323 -26.47 -2.80 -4.73
CA ILE A 323 -26.16 -3.94 -5.61
C ILE A 323 -26.59 -3.64 -7.05
N GLN A 324 -27.78 -3.07 -7.23
CA GLN A 324 -28.32 -2.74 -8.56
C GLN A 324 -27.52 -1.62 -9.23
N HIS A 325 -27.10 -0.59 -8.48
CA HIS A 325 -26.22 0.48 -8.96
C HIS A 325 -24.85 -0.06 -9.39
N LEU A 326 -24.23 -0.94 -8.60
CA LEU A 326 -22.96 -1.59 -8.96
C LEU A 326 -23.08 -2.46 -10.21
N HIS A 327 -24.14 -3.24 -10.34
CA HIS A 327 -24.41 -4.04 -11.55
C HIS A 327 -24.63 -3.16 -12.78
N GLN A 328 -25.41 -2.09 -12.66
CA GLN A 328 -25.69 -1.17 -13.76
C GLN A 328 -24.42 -0.44 -14.21
N ARG A 329 -23.55 -0.05 -13.27
CA ARG A 329 -22.30 0.65 -13.55
C ARG A 329 -21.22 -0.29 -14.13
N LEU A 330 -21.18 -1.55 -13.69
CA LEU A 330 -20.35 -2.60 -14.30
C LEU A 330 -20.76 -2.84 -15.76
N ALA A 331 -22.06 -2.95 -16.04
CA ALA A 331 -22.56 -3.11 -17.40
C ALA A 331 -22.21 -1.90 -18.29
N GLN A 332 -22.25 -0.67 -17.77
CA GLN A 332 -21.83 0.52 -18.51
C GLN A 332 -20.33 0.54 -18.82
N LEU A 333 -19.50 0.03 -17.91
CA LEU A 333 -18.05 -0.10 -18.11
C LEU A 333 -17.73 -1.20 -19.12
N GLU A 334 -18.41 -2.36 -19.06
CA GLU A 334 -18.28 -3.43 -20.05
C GLU A 334 -18.61 -2.91 -21.46
N VAL A 335 -19.68 -2.12 -21.62
CA VAL A 335 -20.05 -1.50 -22.91
C VAL A 335 -19.00 -0.49 -23.40
N ARG A 336 -18.39 0.30 -22.50
CA ARG A 336 -17.31 1.24 -22.88
C ARG A 336 -16.05 0.49 -23.31
N VAL A 337 -15.68 -0.57 -22.60
CA VAL A 337 -14.53 -1.40 -22.95
C VAL A 337 -14.78 -2.15 -24.25
N GLU A 338 -15.96 -2.73 -24.45
CA GLU A 338 -16.36 -3.31 -25.74
C GLU A 338 -16.30 -2.28 -26.88
N ARG A 339 -16.66 -1.01 -26.64
CA ARG A 339 -16.46 0.03 -27.66
C ARG A 339 -14.97 0.27 -27.95
N TYR A 340 -14.09 0.27 -26.95
CA TYR A 340 -12.64 0.43 -27.18
C TYR A 340 -12.01 -0.79 -27.86
N THR A 341 -12.35 -2.01 -27.44
CA THR A 341 -11.86 -3.26 -28.02
C THR A 341 -12.50 -3.58 -29.38
N ASN A 342 -13.70 -3.08 -29.68
CA ASN A 342 -14.32 -3.23 -31.01
C ASN A 342 -14.00 -2.08 -31.97
N ALA A 343 -13.74 -0.85 -31.48
CA ALA A 343 -13.44 0.30 -32.35
C ALA A 343 -11.98 0.36 -32.84
N TRP A 344 -11.03 -0.30 -32.17
CA TRP A 344 -9.61 -0.14 -32.51
C TRP A 344 -8.97 -1.30 -33.34
N PRO A 345 -9.16 -2.61 -33.06
CA PRO A 345 -8.19 -3.62 -33.53
C PRO A 345 -8.58 -4.51 -34.73
N ILE A 346 -9.66 -4.28 -35.49
CA ILE A 346 -9.96 -5.16 -36.65
C ILE A 346 -9.85 -4.45 -38.00
N ARG A 347 -10.32 -3.20 -38.10
CA ARG A 347 -10.32 -2.47 -39.38
C ARG A 347 -8.94 -1.87 -39.70
N LYS A 348 -8.26 -1.26 -38.71
CA LYS A 348 -6.92 -0.68 -38.89
C LYS A 348 -5.81 -1.75 -39.00
N LEU A 349 -5.88 -2.85 -38.24
CA LEU A 349 -4.92 -3.96 -38.37
C LEU A 349 -5.01 -4.63 -39.75
N ARG A 350 -6.20 -4.72 -40.37
CA ARG A 350 -6.35 -5.18 -41.77
C ARG A 350 -5.78 -4.20 -42.80
N GLU A 351 -5.85 -2.89 -42.55
CA GLU A 351 -5.24 -1.88 -43.44
C GLU A 351 -3.71 -1.81 -43.30
N VAL A 352 -3.18 -1.92 -42.08
CA VAL A 352 -1.74 -1.99 -41.82
C VAL A 352 -1.16 -3.29 -42.40
N ARG A 353 -1.82 -4.43 -42.21
CA ARG A 353 -1.43 -5.72 -42.84
C ARG A 353 -1.45 -5.67 -44.37
N LYS A 354 -2.38 -4.91 -44.98
CA LYS A 354 -2.43 -4.68 -46.44
C LYS A 354 -1.34 -3.73 -46.96
N LYS A 355 -0.84 -2.81 -46.12
CA LYS A 355 0.25 -1.88 -46.47
C LYS A 355 1.63 -2.52 -46.27
N VAL A 356 1.80 -3.34 -45.23
CA VAL A 356 3.06 -4.04 -44.92
C VAL A 356 3.32 -5.19 -45.91
N LEU A 357 2.27 -5.90 -46.38
CA LEU A 357 2.40 -6.97 -47.40
C LEU A 357 2.50 -6.46 -48.86
N ARG A 358 2.66 -5.15 -49.08
CA ARG A 358 2.80 -4.53 -50.42
C ARG A 358 4.04 -3.65 -50.57
N LEU A 359 4.97 -3.69 -49.62
CA LEU A 359 6.30 -3.16 -49.85
C LEU A 359 7.11 -4.22 -50.62
N PRO A 360 7.79 -3.84 -51.72
CA PRO A 360 8.53 -4.77 -52.57
C PRO A 360 9.67 -5.48 -51.84
#